data_AF-A0A151RNI2-F1
#
_entry.id   AF-A0A151RNI2-F1
#
_cell.length_a   1.000
_cell.length_b   1.000
_cell.length_c   1.000
_cell.angle_alpha   90.00
_cell.angle_beta   90.00
_cell.angle_gamma   90.00
#
_symmetry.space_group_name_H-M   'P 1'
#
loop_
_entity.id
_entity.type
_entity.pdbx_description
1 polymer ?
#
loop_
_entity_poly.entity_id
_entity_poly.type
_entity_poly.pdbx_seq_one_letter_code
_entity_poly.pdbx_strand_id
1 'polypeptide(L)'
;AYRKQDGRILLFQPEENALRLWLQVGAERMCMPSPTVEQFVEAVKDTVLANQSWVGKGSLYIRPLLMGSGPVLGLAPSPEYTIPIYVSPVGNYFKEGLAPINLIVENELHRATPGGTRGVKTIGNKTG
;
A
#
# COMPACT_ATOMS: atom_id res chain seq x y z
N ALA A 1 4.30 6.33 9.05
CA ALA A 1 4.14 7.32 10.13
C ALA A 1 5.50 7.62 10.76
N TYR A 2 5.73 8.87 11.15
CA TYR A 2 6.98 9.34 11.75
C TYR A 2 6.68 10.07 13.05
N ARG A 3 7.54 9.91 14.07
CA ARG A 3 7.46 10.70 15.31
C ARG A 3 8.37 11.91 15.19
N LYS A 4 7.83 13.11 15.42
CA LYS A 4 8.62 14.35 15.53
C LYS A 4 9.28 14.46 16.91
N GLN A 5 10.26 15.35 17.02
CA GLN A 5 10.93 15.69 18.28
C GLN A 5 9.95 16.23 19.33
N ASP A 6 8.87 16.88 18.91
CA ASP A 6 7.79 17.38 19.79
C ASP A 6 6.77 16.31 20.21
N GLY A 7 7.01 15.05 19.87
CA GLY A 7 6.14 13.91 20.21
C GLY A 7 4.96 13.70 19.27
N ARG A 8 4.69 14.60 18.32
CA ARG A 8 3.59 14.44 17.35
C ARG A 8 3.89 13.34 16.34
N ILE A 9 2.84 12.63 15.92
CA ILE A 9 2.91 11.62 14.85
C ILE A 9 2.47 12.27 13.54
N LEU A 10 3.29 12.14 12.50
CA LEU A 10 3.02 12.66 11.17
C LEU A 10 2.83 11.53 10.16
N LEU A 11 1.87 11.73 9.26
CA LEU A 11 1.65 10.94 8.07
C LEU A 11 2.11 11.76 6.86
N PHE A 12 2.71 11.09 5.87
CA PHE A 12 3.15 11.75 4.65
C PHE A 12 2.12 11.50 3.55
N GLN A 13 1.43 12.55 3.13
CA GLN A 13 0.43 12.56 2.05
C GLN A 13 -0.53 11.34 2.10
N PRO A 14 -1.23 11.09 3.22
CA PRO A 14 -2.13 9.95 3.31
C PRO A 14 -3.29 10.02 2.29
N GLU A 15 -3.71 11.22 1.90
CA GLU A 15 -4.75 11.47 0.89
C GLU A 15 -4.27 11.09 -0.53
N GLU A 16 -3.07 11.50 -0.92
CA GLU A 16 -2.48 11.08 -2.22
C GLU A 16 -2.23 9.58 -2.24
N ASN A 17 -1.82 9.01 -1.10
CA ASN A 17 -1.71 7.57 -0.96
C ASN A 17 -3.08 6.89 -1.10
N ALA A 18 -4.17 7.44 -0.58
CA ALA A 18 -5.53 6.93 -0.78
C ALA A 18 -5.92 6.96 -2.27
N LEU A 19 -5.74 8.11 -2.93
CA LEU A 19 -6.03 8.29 -4.35
C LEU A 19 -5.19 7.33 -5.23
N ARG A 20 -3.93 7.08 -4.85
CA ARG A 20 -3.01 6.19 -5.55
C ARG A 20 -3.21 4.71 -5.19
N LEU A 21 -3.56 4.38 -3.95
CA LEU A 21 -3.91 3.05 -3.46
C LEU A 21 -5.28 2.63 -3.99
N TRP A 22 -5.50 2.68 -5.30
CA TRP A 22 -6.63 1.96 -5.89
C TRP A 22 -7.99 2.62 -5.70
N LEU A 23 -8.19 3.63 -4.85
CA LEU A 23 -9.56 3.93 -4.43
C LEU A 23 -10.52 4.40 -5.55
N GLN A 24 -10.03 4.88 -6.69
CA GLN A 24 -10.90 5.16 -7.84
C GLN A 24 -10.38 4.44 -9.08
N VAL A 25 -9.26 4.91 -9.63
CA VAL A 25 -8.69 4.38 -10.89
C VAL A 25 -8.40 2.88 -10.85
N GLY A 26 -8.02 2.38 -9.67
CA GLY A 26 -7.53 1.02 -9.53
C GLY A 26 -8.56 -0.03 -9.19
N ALA A 27 -9.44 0.30 -8.26
CA ALA A 27 -10.59 -0.49 -7.88
C ALA A 27 -11.55 -0.58 -9.07
N GLU A 28 -11.78 0.53 -9.79
CA GLU A 28 -12.51 0.51 -11.07
C GLU A 28 -11.85 -0.43 -12.09
N ARG A 29 -10.52 -0.34 -12.27
CA ARG A 29 -9.79 -1.21 -13.21
C ARG A 29 -9.84 -2.69 -12.82
N MET A 30 -10.00 -2.99 -11.53
CA MET A 30 -10.10 -4.33 -10.97
C MET A 30 -11.55 -4.77 -10.67
N CYS A 31 -12.54 -3.98 -11.07
CA CYS A 31 -13.96 -4.20 -10.78
C CYS A 31 -14.25 -4.45 -9.29
N MET A 32 -13.64 -3.63 -8.42
CA MET A 32 -13.81 -3.66 -6.97
C MET A 32 -14.51 -2.38 -6.49
N PRO A 33 -15.39 -2.46 -5.49
CA PRO A 33 -15.88 -1.29 -4.78
C PRO A 33 -14.75 -0.71 -3.94
N SER A 34 -14.81 0.60 -3.73
CA SER A 34 -13.80 1.33 -2.99
C SER A 34 -14.44 2.27 -1.96
N PRO A 35 -13.84 2.43 -0.76
CA PRO A 35 -14.30 3.41 0.21
C PRO A 35 -14.10 4.85 -0.29
N THR A 36 -14.49 5.83 0.52
CA THR A 36 -14.09 7.22 0.26
C THR A 36 -12.65 7.46 0.74
N VAL A 37 -12.02 8.52 0.23
CA VAL A 37 -10.67 8.93 0.68
C VAL A 37 -10.67 9.19 2.18
N GLU A 38 -11.74 9.81 2.69
CA GLU A 38 -11.91 10.15 4.10
C GLU A 38 -11.95 8.90 4.97
N GLN A 39 -12.78 7.91 4.61
CA GLN A 39 -12.88 6.63 5.32
C GLN A 39 -11.52 5.91 5.39
N PHE A 40 -10.77 5.92 4.29
CA PHE A 40 -9.44 5.34 4.25
C PHE A 40 -8.46 6.08 5.15
N VAL A 41 -8.42 7.42 5.08
CA VAL A 41 -7.51 8.24 5.87
C VAL A 41 -7.82 8.11 7.37
N GLU A 42 -9.09 8.03 7.74
CA GLU A 42 -9.52 7.78 9.12
C GLU A 42 -9.05 6.41 9.61
N ALA A 43 -9.31 5.34 8.86
CA ALA A 43 -8.85 4.00 9.21
C ALA A 43 -7.31 3.90 9.35
N VAL A 44 -6.56 4.62 8.50
CA VAL A 44 -5.09 4.72 8.62
C VAL A 44 -4.69 5.43 9.90
N LYS A 45 -5.34 6.54 10.26
CA LYS A 45 -5.07 7.28 11.50
C LYS A 45 -5.33 6.40 12.72
N ASP A 46 -6.47 5.73 12.77
CA ASP A 46 -6.84 4.83 13.87
C ASP A 46 -5.84 3.68 14.03
N THR A 47 -5.44 3.07 12.92
CA THR A 47 -4.44 2.00 12.92
C THR A 47 -3.09 2.48 13.48
N VAL A 48 -2.67 3.70 13.12
CA VAL A 48 -1.40 4.28 13.59
C VAL A 48 -1.49 4.66 15.07
N LEU A 49 -2.61 5.22 15.51
CA LEU A 49 -2.85 5.57 16.91
C LEU A 49 -2.86 4.32 17.81
N ALA A 50 -3.52 3.25 17.37
CA ALA A 50 -3.51 1.96 18.07
C ALA A 50 -2.09 1.37 18.20
N ASN A 51 -1.17 1.74 17.30
CA ASN A 51 0.21 1.25 17.26
C ASN A 51 1.25 2.32 17.59
N GLN A 52 0.86 3.40 18.28
CA GLN A 52 1.73 4.55 18.53
C GLN A 52 3.03 4.23 19.28
N SER A 53 3.02 3.18 20.12
CA SER A 53 4.18 2.70 20.88
C SER A 53 5.32 2.20 19.98
N TRP A 54 5.00 1.78 18.75
CA TRP A 54 5.96 1.33 17.74
C TRP A 54 6.53 2.49 16.90
N VAL A 55 5.91 3.67 16.95
CA VAL A 55 6.37 4.85 16.24
C VAL A 55 7.46 5.53 17.06
N GLY A 56 8.72 5.49 16.61
CA GLY A 56 9.84 6.17 17.28
C GLY A 56 11.18 5.41 17.25
N LYS A 57 11.17 4.09 17.01
CA LYS A 57 12.39 3.29 16.78
C LYS A 57 12.83 3.27 15.30
N GLY A 58 12.27 4.17 14.50
CA GLY A 58 12.31 4.17 13.04
C GLY A 58 11.03 4.79 12.48
N SER A 59 10.68 4.42 11.25
CA SER A 59 9.39 4.78 10.65
C SER A 59 8.41 3.62 10.74
N LEU A 60 7.13 3.92 10.91
CA LEU A 60 6.09 2.89 10.86
C LEU A 60 5.59 2.79 9.41
N TYR A 61 5.92 1.69 8.74
CA TYR A 61 5.44 1.41 7.39
C TYR A 61 3.98 0.99 7.46
N ILE A 62 3.11 1.66 6.71
CA ILE A 62 1.67 1.40 6.66
C ILE A 62 1.38 0.72 5.33
N ARG A 63 0.70 -0.41 5.36
CA ARG A 63 0.37 -1.16 4.16
C ARG A 63 -1.09 -1.58 4.12
N PRO A 64 -1.90 -0.79 3.41
CA PRO A 64 -3.27 -1.16 3.08
C PRO A 64 -3.30 -2.17 1.93
N LEU A 65 -4.29 -3.07 1.98
CA LEU A 65 -4.62 -4.02 0.93
C LEU A 65 -6.12 -3.96 0.69
N LEU A 66 -6.55 -4.09 -0.56
CA LEU A 66 -7.95 -4.32 -0.92
C LEU A 66 -8.01 -5.72 -1.54
N MET A 67 -8.85 -6.59 -0.97
CA MET A 67 -9.00 -7.97 -1.44
C MET A 67 -10.47 -8.37 -1.48
N GLY A 68 -10.87 -9.12 -2.51
CA GLY A 68 -12.15 -9.82 -2.52
C GLY A 68 -12.12 -10.96 -1.50
N SER A 69 -13.07 -10.98 -0.59
CA SER A 69 -13.15 -11.91 0.54
C SER A 69 -14.45 -12.73 0.56
N GLY A 70 -15.32 -12.52 -0.43
CA GLY A 70 -16.59 -13.22 -0.55
C GLY A 70 -16.44 -14.68 -0.99
N PRO A 71 -17.43 -15.54 -0.69
CA PRO A 71 -17.37 -16.98 -0.95
C PRO A 71 -17.70 -17.31 -2.41
N VAL A 72 -16.82 -16.95 -3.36
CA VAL A 72 -16.99 -17.24 -4.78
C VAL A 72 -15.75 -17.93 -5.34
N LEU A 73 -15.96 -19.10 -5.95
CA LEU A 73 -14.92 -19.86 -6.68
C LEU A 73 -14.93 -19.60 -8.18
N GLY A 74 -16.00 -18.99 -8.71
CA GLY A 74 -16.13 -18.64 -10.12
C GLY A 74 -15.29 -17.43 -10.50
N LEU A 75 -14.98 -17.30 -11.80
CA LEU A 75 -14.28 -16.13 -12.34
C LEU A 75 -15.25 -14.94 -12.50
N ALA A 76 -15.58 -14.29 -11.38
CA ALA A 76 -16.46 -13.14 -11.31
C ALA A 76 -15.98 -12.16 -10.21
N PRO A 77 -16.43 -10.89 -10.23
CA PRO A 77 -16.22 -9.98 -9.10
C PRO A 77 -16.74 -10.59 -7.79
N SER A 78 -15.99 -10.36 -6.72
CA SER A 78 -16.36 -10.86 -5.39
C SER A 78 -17.61 -10.13 -4.89
N PRO A 79 -18.52 -10.80 -4.15
CA PRO A 79 -19.67 -10.13 -3.53
C PRO A 79 -19.26 -9.29 -2.32
N GLU A 80 -18.12 -9.61 -1.70
CA GLU A 80 -17.61 -8.94 -0.50
C GLU A 80 -16.12 -8.61 -0.66
N TYR A 81 -15.71 -7.50 -0.04
CA TYR A 81 -14.34 -7.02 -0.08
C TYR A 81 -13.89 -6.60 1.31
N THR A 82 -12.63 -6.86 1.62
CA THR A 82 -12.02 -6.47 2.90
C THR A 82 -10.80 -5.59 2.63
N ILE A 83 -10.65 -4.55 3.45
CA ILE A 83 -9.52 -3.63 3.39
C ILE A 83 -8.72 -3.74 4.68
N PRO A 84 -7.82 -4.74 4.83
CA PRO A 84 -6.93 -4.78 5.97
C PRO A 84 -5.83 -3.73 5.84
N ILE A 85 -5.59 -3.01 6.93
CA ILE A 85 -4.46 -2.08 7.08
C ILE A 85 -3.53 -2.65 8.15
N TYR A 86 -2.31 -3.00 7.74
CA TYR A 86 -1.29 -3.48 8.67
C TYR A 86 -0.12 -2.50 8.73
N VAL A 87 0.57 -2.54 9.86
CA VAL A 87 1.71 -1.69 10.14
C VAL A 87 2.92 -2.53 10.55
N SER A 88 4.11 -2.09 10.14
CA SER A 88 5.37 -2.73 10.53
C SER A 88 6.43 -1.67 10.82
N PRO A 89 7.14 -1.75 11.96
CA PRO A 89 8.26 -0.86 12.23
C PRO A 89 9.41 -1.17 11.27
N VAL A 90 9.88 -0.17 10.54
CA VAL A 90 11.00 -0.29 9.61
C VAL A 90 12.12 0.66 9.99
N GLY A 91 13.34 0.13 9.98
CA GLY A 91 14.58 0.90 10.15
C GLY A 91 15.01 1.59 8.86
N ASN A 92 16.13 2.30 8.92
CA ASN A 92 16.73 2.90 7.72
C ASN A 92 17.19 1.80 6.75
N TYR A 93 16.78 1.94 5.48
CA TYR A 93 17.23 1.04 4.39
C TYR A 93 18.74 1.09 4.17
N PHE A 94 19.35 2.25 4.43
CA PHE A 94 20.75 2.53 4.23
C PHE A 94 21.40 2.83 5.59
N LYS A 95 21.84 1.80 6.30
CA LYS A 95 22.43 1.93 7.64
C LYS A 95 23.81 2.60 7.63
N GLU A 96 24.54 2.53 6.52
CA GLU A 96 25.95 2.97 6.40
C GLU A 96 26.17 4.11 5.38
N GLY A 97 25.10 4.83 5.00
CA GLY A 97 25.12 5.84 3.93
C GLY A 97 24.56 5.31 2.60
N LEU A 98 24.60 6.14 1.55
CA LEU A 98 24.10 5.79 0.20
C LEU A 98 24.96 4.68 -0.42
N ALA A 99 24.71 3.43 -0.03
CA ALA A 99 25.31 2.27 -0.66
C ALA A 99 24.71 2.12 -2.07
N PRO A 100 25.52 2.15 -3.15
CA PRO A 100 25.02 1.95 -4.49
C PRO A 100 24.46 0.53 -4.62
N ILE A 101 23.34 0.41 -5.34
CA ILE A 101 22.76 -0.88 -5.68
C ILE A 101 23.19 -1.26 -7.10
N ASN A 102 23.54 -2.53 -7.31
CA ASN A 102 23.75 -3.07 -8.64
C ASN A 102 22.39 -3.37 -9.27
N LEU A 103 22.20 -2.93 -10.52
CA LEU A 103 20.98 -3.16 -11.28
C LEU A 103 21.29 -4.19 -12.38
N ILE A 104 20.39 -5.15 -12.56
CA ILE A 104 20.44 -6.09 -13.67
C ILE A 104 19.40 -5.64 -14.70
N VAL A 105 19.84 -5.52 -15.95
CA VAL A 105 18.96 -5.24 -17.09
C VAL A 105 18.50 -6.58 -17.65
N GLU A 106 17.22 -6.87 -17.48
CA GLU A 106 16.57 -8.08 -18.00
C GLU A 106 15.92 -7.77 -19.35
N ASN A 107 16.18 -8.61 -20.35
CA ASN A 107 15.73 -8.42 -21.73
C ASN A 107 14.67 -9.44 -22.17
N GLU A 108 14.52 -10.56 -21.44
CA GLU A 108 13.58 -11.62 -21.77
C GLU A 108 12.26 -11.48 -21.02
N LEU A 109 12.32 -11.07 -19.75
CA LEU A 109 11.15 -10.93 -18.89
C LEU A 109 10.66 -9.48 -18.85
N HIS A 110 9.48 -9.26 -19.39
CA HIS A 110 8.81 -7.96 -19.33
C HIS A 110 8.05 -7.80 -18.01
N ARG A 111 8.47 -6.85 -17.17
CA ARG A 111 7.77 -6.50 -15.92
C ARG A 111 6.29 -6.13 -16.14
N ALA A 112 5.96 -5.51 -17.27
CA ALA A 112 4.59 -5.21 -17.65
C ALA A 112 4.50 -4.77 -19.13
N THR A 113 3.32 -4.95 -19.73
CA THR A 113 3.02 -4.63 -21.13
C THR A 113 2.03 -3.46 -21.27
N PRO A 114 2.03 -2.74 -22.41
CA PRO A 114 1.00 -1.76 -22.73
C PRO A 114 -0.41 -2.40 -22.68
N GLY A 115 -1.38 -1.72 -22.05
CA GLY A 115 -2.73 -2.24 -21.83
C GLY A 115 -2.89 -3.19 -20.62
N GLY A 116 -1.77 -3.69 -20.07
CA GLY A 116 -1.75 -4.48 -18.84
C GLY A 116 -2.03 -3.66 -17.57
N THR A 117 -1.88 -4.27 -16.41
CA THR A 117 -2.18 -3.63 -15.13
C THR A 117 -1.01 -2.78 -14.60
N ARG A 118 -0.05 -2.33 -15.43
CA ARG A 118 1.19 -1.64 -14.97
C ARG A 118 0.95 -0.35 -14.19
N GLY A 119 -0.04 0.44 -14.64
CA GLY A 119 -0.47 1.65 -13.93
C GLY A 119 -1.06 1.34 -12.56
N VAL A 120 -1.15 0.04 -12.24
CA VAL A 120 -1.93 -0.50 -11.19
C VAL A 120 -1.10 -1.45 -10.26
N LYS A 121 -0.74 -1.04 -9.03
CA LYS A 121 -0.22 -1.85 -7.88
C LYS A 121 -1.14 -3.01 -7.43
N THR A 122 -1.36 -3.99 -8.32
CA THR A 122 -1.94 -5.31 -8.06
C THR A 122 -0.87 -6.34 -7.73
N ILE A 123 -1.29 -7.49 -7.20
CA ILE A 123 -0.39 -8.63 -6.96
C ILE A 123 0.16 -9.22 -8.28
N GLY A 124 -0.62 -9.21 -9.35
CA GLY A 124 -0.22 -9.75 -10.66
C GLY A 124 1.04 -9.11 -11.25
N ASN A 125 1.35 -7.87 -10.88
CA ASN A 125 2.58 -7.18 -11.31
C ASN A 125 3.83 -7.56 -10.50
N LYS A 126 3.70 -8.41 -9.48
CA LYS A 126 4.79 -8.82 -8.58
C LYS A 126 5.06 -10.32 -8.61
N THR A 127 4.32 -11.07 -9.41
CA THR A 127 4.35 -12.54 -9.50
C THR A 127 5.00 -13.06 -10.78
N GLY A 128 5.70 -12.21 -11.52
CA GLY A 128 6.46 -12.55 -12.73
C GLY A 128 7.96 -12.48 -12.50
#